data_AF-A0A9X4SHD1-F1
#
_entry.id   AF-A0A9X4SHD1-F1
#
_cell.length_a   1.000
_cell.length_b   1.000
_cell.length_c   1.000
_cell.angle_alpha   90.00
_cell.angle_beta   90.00
_cell.angle_gamma   90.00
#
_symmetry.space_group_name_H-M   'P 1'
#
loop_
_entity.id
_entity.type
_entity.pdbx_description
1 polymer ?
#
loop_
_entity_poly.entity_id
_entity_poly.type
_entity_poly.pdbx_seq_one_letter_code
_entity_poly.pdbx_strand_id
1 'polypeptide(L)' 'MPESHLQEYQLFYQQQPFGLWREDYRTAQISHLLAMINSDPKKSSSKLSEFMPFFPTTSEQTQEQVFDDGSEVFLASR' A
#
# COMPACT_ATOMS: atom_id res chain seq x y z
N MET A 1 -11.27 -22.73 14.61
CA MET A 1 -10.88 -22.41 13.23
C MET A 1 -11.67 -23.29 12.26
N PRO A 2 -12.83 -22.82 11.77
CA PRO A 2 -13.56 -23.46 10.68
C PRO A 2 -12.75 -23.50 9.38
N GLU A 3 -12.96 -24.52 8.54
CA GLU A 3 -12.29 -24.67 7.24
C GLU A 3 -12.60 -23.53 6.26
N SER A 4 -13.77 -22.89 6.39
CA SER A 4 -14.18 -21.74 5.55
C SER A 4 -13.19 -20.57 5.62
N HIS A 5 -12.69 -20.27 6.82
CA HIS A 5 -11.73 -19.18 6.99
C HIS A 5 -10.37 -19.50 6.38
N LEU A 6 -9.98 -20.77 6.31
CA LEU A 6 -8.73 -21.15 5.65
C LEU A 6 -8.77 -20.78 4.16
N GLN A 7 -9.90 -21.05 3.50
CA GLN A 7 -10.10 -20.70 2.10
C GLN A 7 -10.09 -19.18 1.89
N GLU A 8 -10.70 -18.41 2.79
CA GLU A 8 -10.70 -16.95 2.77
C GLU A 8 -9.28 -16.38 2.95
N TYR A 9 -8.54 -16.87 3.96
CA TYR A 9 -7.14 -16.48 4.19
C TYR A 9 -6.25 -16.84 2.99
N GLN A 10 -6.43 -18.02 2.41
CA GLN A 10 -5.63 -18.44 1.25
C GLN A 10 -5.87 -17.53 0.05
N LEU A 11 -7.11 -17.11 -0.18
CA LEU A 11 -7.48 -16.22 -1.28
C LEU A 11 -6.98 -14.78 -1.02
N PHE A 12 -7.03 -14.32 0.24
CA PHE A 12 -6.44 -13.04 0.67
C PHE A 12 -4.92 -13.01 0.41
N TYR A 13 -4.17 -14.02 0.85
CA TYR A 13 -2.72 -14.09 0.64
C TYR A 13 -2.30 -14.26 -0.83
N GLN A 14 -3.16 -14.85 -1.67
CA GLN A 14 -2.94 -14.89 -3.12
C GLN A 14 -3.09 -13.51 -3.76
N GLN A 15 -4.02 -12.68 -3.27
CA GLN A 15 -4.26 -11.34 -3.81
C GLN A 15 -3.30 -10.30 -3.26
N GLN A 16 -2.94 -10.41 -1.98
CA GLN A 16 -2.00 -9.53 -1.31
C GLN A 16 -0.91 -10.37 -0.63
N PRO A 17 0.20 -10.66 -1.34
CA PRO A 17 1.28 -11.43 -0.74
C PRO A 17 1.93 -10.61 0.39
N PHE A 18 1.90 -11.14 1.61
CA PHE A 18 2.54 -10.50 2.75
C PHE A 18 4.06 -10.38 2.52
N GLY A 19 4.67 -9.29 3.02
CA GLY A 19 6.12 -9.10 3.00
C GLY A 19 6.70 -8.38 1.78
N LEU A 20 5.90 -8.08 0.74
CA LEU A 20 6.36 -7.28 -0.41
C LEU A 20 6.44 -5.78 -0.13
N TRP A 21 5.84 -5.29 0.96
CA TRP A 21 5.81 -3.86 1.26
C TRP A 21 7.21 -3.22 1.34
N ARG A 22 8.24 -3.95 1.79
CA ARG A 22 9.62 -3.43 1.77
C ARG A 22 10.13 -3.17 0.35
N GLU A 23 9.77 -4.05 -0.59
CA GLU A 23 10.16 -3.94 -1.98
C GLU A 23 9.31 -2.88 -2.70
N ASP A 24 8.01 -2.83 -2.44
CA ASP A 24 7.12 -1.77 -2.94
C ASP A 24 7.55 -0.39 -2.43
N TYR A 25 7.98 -0.30 -1.16
CA TYR A 25 8.51 0.94 -0.60
C TYR A 25 9.83 1.35 -1.25
N ARG A 26 10.74 0.40 -1.48
CA ARG A 26 12.02 0.68 -2.13
C ARG A 26 11.83 1.11 -3.59
N THR A 27 10.96 0.44 -4.33
CA THR A 27 10.65 0.80 -5.73
C THR A 27 10.00 2.17 -5.81
N ALA A 28 9.08 2.50 -4.90
CA ALA A 28 8.50 3.84 -4.79
C ALA A 28 9.58 4.90 -4.53
N GLN A 29 10.54 4.67 -3.63
CA GLN A 29 11.63 5.61 -3.38
C GLN A 29 12.49 5.86 -4.63
N ILE A 30 12.85 4.80 -5.35
CA ILE A 30 13.65 4.90 -6.58
C ILE A 30 12.89 5.69 -7.64
N SER A 31 11.60 5.38 -7.84
CA SER A 31 10.76 6.06 -8.82
C SER A 31 10.54 7.53 -8.47
N HIS A 32 10.34 7.85 -7.19
CA HIS A 32 10.23 9.22 -6.71
C HIS A 32 11.52 10.01 -6.97
N LEU A 33 12.68 9.44 -6.67
CA LEU A 33 13.98 10.07 -6.94
C LEU A 33 14.21 10.28 -8.45
N LEU A 34 13.88 9.29 -9.27
CA LEU A 34 13.94 9.40 -10.73
C LEU A 34 13.00 10.49 -11.25
N ALA A 35 11.79 10.57 -10.71
CA ALA A 35 10.83 11.60 -11.04
C ALA A 35 11.37 12.98 -10.65
N MET A 36 11.96 13.15 -9.46
CA MET A 36 12.58 14.42 -9.05
C MET A 36 13.69 14.89 -9.99
N ILE A 37 14.55 13.97 -10.45
CA ILE A 37 15.65 14.29 -11.39
C ILE A 37 15.10 14.73 -12.76
N ASN A 38 14.07 14.04 -13.25
CA ASN A 38 13.51 14.28 -14.58
C ASN A 38 12.35 15.30 -14.59
N SER A 39 12.01 15.89 -13.44
CA SER A 39 10.91 16.86 -13.34
C SER A 39 11.31 18.23 -13.84
N ASP A 40 10.35 18.91 -14.47
CA ASP A 40 10.48 20.33 -14.78
C ASP A 40 10.55 21.13 -13.47
N PRO A 41 11.53 22.04 -13.30
CA PRO A 41 11.70 22.83 -12.07
C PRO A 41 10.55 23.80 -11.78
N LYS A 42 9.58 23.92 -12.69
CA LYS A 42 8.36 24.73 -12.54
C LYS A 42 7.15 23.94 -12.05
N LYS A 43 7.21 22.60 -12.06
CA LYS A 43 6.15 21.73 -11.56
C LYS A 43 6.34 21.44 -10.07
N SER A 44 5.23 21.11 -9.40
CA SER A 44 5.26 20.64 -8.01
C SER A 44 6.10 19.36 -7.91
N SER A 45 6.91 19.26 -6.86
CA SER A 45 7.65 18.03 -6.55
C SER A 45 6.68 16.86 -6.40
N SER A 46 6.99 15.75 -7.05
CA SER A 46 6.22 14.51 -6.87
C SER A 46 6.25 14.08 -5.40
N LYS A 47 5.21 13.39 -4.94
CA LYS A 47 5.17 12.86 -3.57
C LYS A 47 5.42 11.36 -3.59
N LEU A 48 6.11 10.84 -2.59
CA LEU A 48 6.35 9.39 -2.48
C LEU A 48 5.05 8.57 -2.51
N SER A 49 3.99 9.10 -1.89
CA SER A 49 2.67 8.47 -1.85
C SER A 49 2.02 8.29 -3.23
N GLU A 50 2.40 9.10 -4.24
CA GLU A 50 1.89 8.96 -5.62
C GLU A 50 2.44 7.70 -6.30
N PHE A 51 3.59 7.19 -5.82
CA PHE A 51 4.22 5.97 -6.33
C PHE A 51 3.85 4.74 -5.51
N MET A 52 2.87 4.86 -4.60
CA MET A 52 2.41 3.76 -3.75
C MET A 52 0.89 3.57 -3.90
N PRO A 53 0.45 2.81 -4.91
CA PRO A 53 -0.98 2.69 -5.24
C PRO A 53 -1.80 1.95 -4.16
N PHE A 54 -1.15 1.08 -3.38
CA PHE A 54 -1.79 0.33 -2.29
C PHE A 54 -1.68 1.04 -0.94
N PHE A 55 -0.92 2.13 -0.86
CA PHE A 55 -0.90 2.96 0.34
C PHE A 55 -2.06 3.93 0.24
N PRO A 56 -3.08 3.83 1.11
CA PRO A 56 -4.13 4.82 1.10
C PRO A 56 -3.47 6.18 1.33
N THR A 57 -3.76 7.13 0.45
CA THR A 57 -3.25 8.52 0.52
C THR A 57 -4.01 9.22 1.63
N THR A 58 -3.69 8.81 2.85
CA THR A 58 -4.47 9.12 4.01
C THR A 58 -3.99 10.43 4.61
N SER A 59 -4.42 11.53 3.99
CA SER A 59 -4.67 12.77 4.70
C SER A 59 -5.90 12.68 5.65
N GLU A 60 -6.53 11.50 5.79
CA GLU A 60 -7.80 11.32 6.53
C GLU A 60 -7.79 10.36 7.73
N GLN A 61 -6.66 9.76 8.12
CA GLN A 61 -6.55 8.88 9.30
C GLN A 61 -5.37 9.33 10.14
N THR A 62 -5.52 10.53 10.69
CA THR A 62 -4.94 10.81 11.99
C THR A 62 -5.75 10.01 13.01
N GLN A 63 -5.31 8.80 13.37
CA GLN A 63 -5.35 8.23 14.73
C GLN A 63 -5.27 6.70 14.71
N GLU A 64 -4.40 6.21 15.60
CA GLU A 64 -4.29 4.84 16.10
C GLU A 64 -3.59 3.81 15.22
N GLN A 65 -2.29 3.65 15.53
CA GLN A 65 -1.43 2.54 15.17
C GLN A 65 -1.95 1.23 15.79
N VAL A 66 -3.05 0.69 15.26
CA VAL A 66 -3.31 -0.74 15.31
C VAL A 66 -2.70 -1.28 14.02
N PHE A 67 -1.82 -2.29 14.13
CA PHE A 67 -1.39 -3.08 12.97
C PHE A 67 -2.62 -3.79 12.40
N ASP A 68 -3.42 -3.08 11.63
CA ASP A 68 -4.52 -3.63 10.86
C ASP A 68 -3.93 -4.15 9.54
N ASP A 69 -3.97 -5.47 9.36
CA ASP A 69 -3.52 -6.17 8.16
C ASP A 69 -4.42 -5.86 6.94
N GLY A 70 -5.45 -5.00 7.11
CA GLY A 70 -6.35 -4.57 6.05
C GLY A 70 -7.28 -5.68 5.55
N SER A 71 -7.20 -6.87 6.15
CA SER A 71 -8.02 -8.04 5.81
C SER A 71 -9.50 -7.78 6.11
N GLU A 72 -9.83 -7.12 7.21
CA GLU A 72 -11.21 -6.78 7.55
C GLU A 72 -11.81 -5.74 6.57
N VAL A 73 -11.01 -4.74 6.17
CA VAL A 73 -11.44 -3.72 5.21
C VAL A 73 -11.65 -4.32 3.83
N PHE A 74 -10.80 -5.27 3.41
CA PHE A 74 -10.97 -6.00 2.16
C PHE A 74 -12.25 -6.84 2.17
N LEU A 75 -12.54 -7.56 3.26
CA LEU A 75 -13.77 -8.35 3.39
C LEU A 75 -15.03 -7.48 3.38
N ALA A 76 -14.98 -6.28 3.96
CA ALA A 76 -16.12 -5.35 4.02
C ALA A 76 -16.43 -4.66 2.69
N SER A 77 -15.49 -4.64 1.74
CA SER A 77 -15.63 -3.98 0.43
C SER A 77 -16.20 -4.89 -0.68
N ARG A 78 -16.70 -6.08 -0.32
CA ARG A 78 -17.32 -7.05 -1.23
C ARG A 78 -18.85 -7.02 -1.20
#